data_AF-A0A1Q9LPW2-F1
#
_entry.id   AF-A0A1Q9LPW2-F1
#
_cell.length_a   1.000
_cell.length_b   1.000
_cell.length_c   1.000
_cell.angle_alpha   90.00
_cell.angle_beta   90.00
_cell.angle_gamma   90.00
#
_symmetry.space_group_name_H-M   'P 1'
#
loop_
_entity.id
_entity.type
_entity.pdbx_description
1 polymer ?
#
loop_
_entity_poly.entity_id
_entity_poly.type
_entity_poly.pdbx_seq_one_letter_code
_entity_poly.pdbx_strand_id
1 'polypeptide(L)'
;MTVVGVGADGWAGLAPVARRALAAAEVVVGSTRQLDLLPAACAAERVAWPTPLLPAVAPLLAAHADKRLCVLASGDPMFFGIGATLARHTAVHVLPHPSSASLACARMGWALDRVTVVSTVARPVERLHSALHPGSRVLVLSEGEATPAAVAELVTARGFGASPMTVLSDLGSPDEDVLRATAATWAGRVSPLNVIAVECVADPGARLLPAVPGLPDDVYEHDGQITKREVRALTVSSLAPEPGQLLWDVGAGSGSVGIEWSRVDPTCRAIAVEPRADRADRVERNAAALGVPELRLVRGAAPAALADLPTPDAVFVGGGVTVDGVVDACWDALRPGGRVVVNAVTLESEALVARWHAAVGGALTRLSVARAAPIGGFTGWRQAMPITQWVAVKPAGPESGEDQ
;
A
#
# COMPACT_ATOMS: atom_id res chain seq x y z
N MET A 1 -0.93 -25.63 16.29
CA MET A 1 -1.00 -24.45 17.17
C MET A 1 -2.36 -23.79 17.02
N THR A 2 -2.96 -23.31 18.11
CA THR A 2 -4.25 -22.58 18.07
C THR A 2 -4.02 -21.08 18.24
N VAL A 3 -4.62 -20.26 17.40
CA VAL A 3 -4.59 -18.79 17.52
C VAL A 3 -5.98 -18.32 17.90
N VAL A 4 -6.10 -17.70 19.07
CA VAL A 4 -7.37 -17.29 19.68
C VAL A 4 -7.48 -15.78 19.63
N GLY A 5 -8.51 -15.31 18.94
CA GLY A 5 -8.93 -13.91 18.99
C GLY A 5 -9.50 -13.56 20.36
N VAL A 6 -9.10 -12.41 20.91
CA VAL A 6 -9.63 -11.86 22.16
C VAL A 6 -9.95 -10.37 21.99
N GLY A 7 -11.15 -9.96 22.41
CA GLY A 7 -11.57 -8.57 22.46
C GLY A 7 -11.12 -7.86 23.74
N ALA A 8 -11.48 -6.59 23.87
CA ALA A 8 -11.21 -5.81 25.09
C ALA A 8 -12.13 -6.22 26.27
N ASP A 9 -13.21 -6.96 26.00
CA ASP A 9 -14.06 -7.70 26.95
C ASP A 9 -13.39 -8.95 27.55
N GLY A 10 -12.21 -9.32 27.07
CA GLY A 10 -11.37 -10.35 27.66
C GLY A 10 -12.02 -11.74 27.71
N TRP A 11 -11.76 -12.48 28.79
CA TRP A 11 -12.26 -13.86 28.95
C TRP A 11 -13.79 -13.98 28.85
N ALA A 12 -14.52 -12.96 29.33
CA ALA A 12 -15.98 -12.94 29.33
C ALA A 12 -16.58 -12.83 27.91
N GLY A 13 -15.85 -12.25 26.95
CA GLY A 13 -16.23 -12.18 25.54
C GLY A 13 -15.98 -13.46 24.75
N LEU A 14 -15.07 -14.33 25.22
CA LEU A 14 -14.65 -15.50 24.46
C LEU A 14 -15.77 -16.54 24.29
N ALA A 15 -15.90 -17.05 23.06
CA ALA A 15 -16.75 -18.19 22.75
C ALA A 15 -16.32 -19.44 23.54
N PRO A 16 -17.24 -20.38 23.85
CA PRO A 16 -16.93 -21.58 24.63
C PRO A 16 -15.78 -22.42 24.06
N VAL A 17 -15.64 -22.49 22.73
CA VAL A 17 -14.54 -23.21 22.07
C VAL A 17 -13.17 -22.57 22.33
N ALA A 18 -13.10 -21.23 22.31
CA ALA A 18 -11.88 -20.48 22.61
C ALA A 18 -11.46 -20.65 24.08
N ARG A 19 -12.42 -20.56 25.01
CA ARG A 19 -12.15 -20.80 26.44
C ARG A 19 -11.63 -22.21 26.70
N ARG A 20 -12.21 -23.24 26.06
CA ARG A 20 -11.71 -24.62 26.19
C ARG A 20 -10.30 -24.78 25.62
N ALA A 21 -10.02 -24.18 24.48
CA ALA A 21 -8.68 -24.23 23.88
C ALA A 21 -7.63 -23.60 24.81
N LEU A 22 -7.92 -22.42 25.37
CA LEU A 22 -7.03 -21.74 26.32
C LEU A 22 -6.87 -22.52 27.63
N ALA A 23 -7.95 -23.07 28.19
CA ALA A 23 -7.89 -23.86 29.43
C ALA A 23 -7.10 -25.17 29.27
N ALA A 24 -7.07 -25.74 28.06
CA ALA A 24 -6.29 -26.95 27.75
C ALA A 24 -4.84 -26.65 27.34
N ALA A 25 -4.49 -25.39 27.11
CA ALA A 25 -3.16 -24.97 26.68
C ALA A 25 -2.12 -25.19 27.79
N GLU A 26 -0.90 -25.53 27.40
CA GLU A 26 0.25 -25.61 28.32
C GLU A 26 1.03 -24.30 28.31
N VAL A 27 1.01 -23.59 27.19
CA VAL A 27 1.62 -22.27 27.01
C VAL A 27 0.65 -21.37 26.27
N VAL A 28 0.51 -20.14 26.74
CA VAL A 28 -0.20 -19.08 26.04
C VAL A 28 0.76 -17.92 25.76
N VAL A 29 0.86 -17.55 24.49
CA VAL A 29 1.70 -16.45 24.04
C VAL A 29 0.83 -15.27 23.64
N GLY A 30 1.19 -14.05 24.02
CA GLY A 30 0.42 -12.86 23.70
C GLY A 30 1.13 -11.57 24.11
N SER A 31 0.53 -10.42 23.83
CA SER A 31 0.98 -9.17 24.46
C SER A 31 0.65 -9.19 25.95
N THR A 32 1.39 -8.44 26.77
CA THR A 32 1.12 -8.33 28.22
C THR A 32 -0.35 -8.01 28.50
N ARG A 33 -0.91 -7.02 27.78
CA ARG A 33 -2.34 -6.67 27.86
C ARG A 33 -3.26 -7.85 27.59
N GLN A 34 -3.00 -8.68 26.59
CA GLN A 34 -3.84 -9.84 26.27
C GLN A 34 -3.72 -10.95 27.33
N LEU A 35 -2.51 -11.18 27.83
CA LEU A 35 -2.25 -12.19 28.86
C LEU A 35 -2.92 -11.82 30.19
N ASP A 36 -2.98 -10.53 30.51
CA ASP A 36 -3.63 -10.03 31.73
C ASP A 36 -5.16 -10.21 31.70
N LEU A 37 -5.77 -10.37 30.52
CA LEU A 37 -7.20 -10.66 30.36
C LEU A 37 -7.56 -12.12 30.71
N LEU A 38 -6.57 -12.99 30.91
CA LEU A 38 -6.80 -14.39 31.23
C LEU A 38 -7.01 -14.58 32.75
N PRO A 39 -8.05 -15.32 33.17
CA PRO A 39 -8.29 -15.60 34.58
C PRO A 39 -7.25 -16.59 35.13
N ALA A 40 -7.14 -16.68 36.45
CA ALA A 40 -6.28 -17.67 37.12
C ALA A 40 -6.64 -19.13 36.77
N ALA A 41 -7.88 -19.39 36.33
CA ALA A 41 -8.31 -20.70 35.85
C ALA A 41 -7.59 -21.15 34.56
N CYS A 42 -6.99 -20.22 33.82
CA CYS A 42 -6.07 -20.56 32.73
C CYS A 42 -4.67 -20.76 33.33
N ALA A 43 -4.35 -22.01 33.66
CA ALA A 43 -3.11 -22.40 34.35
C ALA A 43 -1.89 -22.50 33.41
N ALA A 44 -2.05 -22.18 32.12
CA ALA A 44 -0.97 -22.22 31.15
C ALA A 44 0.18 -21.26 31.51
N GLU A 45 1.39 -21.63 31.14
CA GLU A 45 2.56 -20.74 31.17
C GLU A 45 2.29 -19.52 30.28
N ARG A 46 2.34 -18.31 30.84
CA ARG A 46 2.08 -17.06 30.11
C ARG A 46 3.40 -16.49 29.60
N VAL A 47 3.55 -16.43 28.28
CA VAL A 47 4.77 -15.97 27.62
C VAL A 47 4.47 -14.69 26.85
N ALA A 48 5.07 -13.58 27.25
CA ALA A 48 4.94 -12.33 26.52
C ALA A 48 5.66 -12.43 25.17
N TRP A 49 5.12 -11.77 24.15
CA TRP A 49 5.83 -11.60 22.88
C TRP A 49 7.20 -10.94 23.10
N PRO A 50 8.26 -11.42 22.42
CA PRO A 50 9.56 -10.78 22.44
C PRO A 50 9.54 -9.49 21.61
N THR A 51 10.44 -8.57 21.96
CA THR A 51 10.69 -7.34 21.20
C THR A 51 12.12 -7.38 20.69
N PRO A 52 12.37 -7.35 19.37
CA PRO A 52 11.40 -7.31 18.26
C PRO A 52 10.71 -8.66 17.97
N LEU A 53 9.46 -8.62 17.51
CA LEU A 53 8.60 -9.80 17.32
C LEU A 53 9.08 -10.74 16.20
N LEU A 54 9.12 -10.26 14.96
CA LEU A 54 9.29 -11.09 13.76
C LEU A 54 10.57 -11.96 13.71
N PRO A 55 11.76 -11.52 14.18
CA PRO A 55 12.92 -12.42 14.20
C PRO A 55 12.84 -13.50 15.29
N ALA A 56 12.00 -13.30 16.31
CA ALA A 56 11.91 -14.17 17.47
C ALA A 56 10.67 -15.08 17.48
N VAL A 57 9.73 -14.91 16.53
CA VAL A 57 8.56 -15.80 16.38
C VAL A 57 8.99 -17.25 16.14
N ALA A 58 9.79 -17.53 15.10
CA ALA A 58 10.14 -18.91 14.76
C ALA A 58 10.93 -19.63 15.89
N PRO A 59 11.96 -19.01 16.52
CA PRO A 59 12.62 -19.60 17.69
C PRO A 59 11.67 -19.88 18.85
N LEU A 60 10.76 -18.94 19.16
CA LEU A 60 9.79 -19.10 20.25
C LEU A 60 8.83 -20.25 19.98
N LEU A 61 8.32 -20.37 18.75
CA LEU A 61 7.47 -21.49 18.35
C LEU A 61 8.20 -22.83 18.45
N ALA A 62 9.47 -22.88 18.04
CA ALA A 62 10.30 -24.08 18.13
C ALA A 62 10.57 -24.51 19.58
N ALA A 63 10.81 -23.55 20.49
CA ALA A 63 11.04 -23.81 21.91
C ALA A 63 9.83 -24.41 22.65
N HIS A 64 8.64 -24.36 22.05
CA HIS A 64 7.40 -24.89 22.61
C HIS A 64 6.71 -25.89 21.67
N ALA A 65 7.44 -26.48 20.73
CA ALA A 65 6.88 -27.35 19.70
C ALA A 65 6.25 -28.64 20.26
N ASP A 66 6.71 -29.10 21.43
CA ASP A 66 6.22 -30.28 22.15
C ASP A 66 5.01 -29.98 23.07
N LYS A 67 4.66 -28.70 23.24
CA LYS A 67 3.57 -28.25 24.12
C LYS A 67 2.31 -27.87 23.34
N ARG A 68 1.14 -27.96 23.99
CA ARG A 68 -0.13 -27.42 23.49
C ARG A 68 -0.11 -25.89 23.55
N LEU A 69 0.43 -25.28 22.49
CA LEU A 69 0.61 -23.85 22.35
C LEU A 69 -0.66 -23.14 21.84
N CYS A 70 -1.12 -22.15 22.60
CA CYS A 70 -2.09 -21.16 22.16
C CYS A 70 -1.43 -19.78 21.99
N VAL A 71 -1.89 -19.03 21.00
CA VAL A 71 -1.47 -17.64 20.77
C VAL A 71 -2.69 -16.74 20.86
N LEU A 72 -2.60 -15.66 21.64
CA LEU A 72 -3.61 -14.61 21.68
C LEU A 72 -3.36 -13.58 20.57
N ALA A 73 -4.44 -13.13 19.94
CA ALA A 73 -4.46 -12.02 19.01
C ALA A 73 -5.64 -11.11 19.30
N SER A 74 -5.51 -9.81 19.02
CA SER A 74 -6.61 -8.85 19.22
C SER A 74 -7.69 -9.06 18.16
N GLY A 75 -8.96 -9.23 18.57
CA GLY A 75 -10.09 -9.38 17.63
C GLY A 75 -9.93 -10.58 16.71
N ASP A 76 -10.11 -10.41 15.40
CA ASP A 76 -9.91 -11.47 14.42
C ASP A 76 -8.42 -11.65 14.12
N PRO A 77 -7.80 -12.81 14.42
CA PRO A 77 -6.38 -13.04 14.17
C PRO A 77 -5.96 -12.92 12.70
N MET A 78 -6.90 -13.04 11.76
CA MET A 78 -6.65 -12.95 10.31
C MET A 78 -6.89 -11.56 9.73
N PHE A 79 -7.40 -10.61 10.52
CA PHE A 79 -7.68 -9.24 10.07
C PHE A 79 -6.65 -8.26 10.62
N PHE A 80 -5.61 -7.95 9.83
CA PHE A 80 -4.43 -7.17 10.26
C PHE A 80 -3.74 -7.72 11.52
N GLY A 81 -4.00 -9.00 11.86
CA GLY A 81 -3.51 -9.67 13.05
C GLY A 81 -2.30 -10.58 12.82
N ILE A 82 -1.76 -11.13 13.91
CA ILE A 82 -0.59 -12.01 13.90
C ILE A 82 -0.86 -13.37 13.25
N GLY A 83 -2.13 -13.79 13.11
CA GLY A 83 -2.51 -15.10 12.57
C GLY A 83 -1.99 -15.33 11.15
N ALA A 84 -2.11 -14.34 10.27
CA ALA A 84 -1.59 -14.43 8.90
C ALA A 84 -0.06 -14.55 8.86
N THR A 85 0.65 -13.94 9.82
CA THR A 85 2.10 -14.07 9.95
C THR A 85 2.52 -15.45 10.44
N LEU A 86 1.79 -16.00 11.41
CA LEU A 86 2.06 -17.36 11.92
C LEU A 86 1.74 -18.43 10.87
N ALA A 87 0.68 -18.25 10.09
CA ALA A 87 0.28 -19.16 9.01
C ALA A 87 1.35 -19.34 7.93
N ARG A 88 2.26 -18.36 7.74
CA ARG A 88 3.40 -18.49 6.81
C ARG A 88 4.49 -19.44 7.31
N HIS A 89 4.53 -19.74 8.60
CA HIS A 89 5.58 -20.54 9.21
C HIS A 89 5.10 -21.93 9.65
N THR A 90 3.81 -22.08 9.96
CA THR A 90 3.25 -23.34 10.46
C THR A 90 1.73 -23.38 10.27
N ALA A 91 1.15 -24.58 10.37
CA ALA A 91 -0.31 -24.77 10.35
C ALA A 91 -0.94 -24.15 11.61
N VAL A 92 -1.91 -23.26 11.40
CA VAL A 92 -2.65 -22.57 12.45
C VAL A 92 -4.12 -22.97 12.45
N HIS A 93 -4.66 -23.27 13.62
CA HIS A 93 -6.10 -23.36 13.84
C HIS A 93 -6.59 -22.04 14.45
N VAL A 94 -7.38 -21.27 13.71
CA VAL A 94 -7.81 -19.93 14.13
C VAL A 94 -9.21 -19.98 14.74
N LEU A 95 -9.34 -19.42 15.94
CA LEU A 95 -10.61 -19.18 16.62
C LEU A 95 -10.85 -17.66 16.65
N PRO A 96 -11.66 -17.10 15.74
CA PRO A 96 -11.80 -15.66 15.61
C PRO A 96 -12.65 -15.06 16.74
N HIS A 97 -12.44 -13.77 16.96
CA HIS A 97 -13.31 -12.89 17.74
C HIS A 97 -13.75 -11.73 16.82
N PRO A 98 -14.92 -11.08 17.01
CA PRO A 98 -15.24 -9.85 16.30
C PRO A 98 -14.05 -8.88 16.25
N SER A 99 -13.69 -8.46 15.02
CA SER A 99 -12.61 -7.51 14.79
C SER A 99 -13.01 -6.10 15.24
N SER A 100 -12.03 -5.23 15.47
CA SER A 100 -12.30 -3.83 15.77
C SER A 100 -13.06 -3.12 14.65
N ALA A 101 -12.84 -3.51 13.37
CA ALA A 101 -13.62 -3.01 12.25
C ALA A 101 -15.08 -3.49 12.28
N SER A 102 -15.32 -4.76 12.61
CA SER A 102 -16.68 -5.30 12.76
C SER A 102 -17.44 -4.60 13.89
N LEU A 103 -16.78 -4.38 15.02
CA LEU A 103 -17.35 -3.66 16.16
C LEU A 103 -17.61 -2.19 15.82
N ALA A 104 -16.66 -1.49 15.19
CA ALA A 104 -16.83 -0.11 14.76
C ALA A 104 -17.98 0.04 13.77
N CYS A 105 -18.05 -0.80 12.74
CA CYS A 105 -19.16 -0.83 11.79
C CYS A 105 -20.51 -1.04 12.48
N ALA A 106 -20.59 -1.93 13.48
CA ALA A 106 -21.81 -2.15 14.24
C ALA A 106 -22.25 -0.89 15.03
N ARG A 107 -21.31 -0.11 15.58
CA ARG A 107 -21.60 1.16 16.27
C ARG A 107 -21.97 2.28 15.32
N MET A 108 -21.34 2.32 14.16
CA MET A 108 -21.59 3.34 13.14
C MET A 108 -22.82 3.04 12.26
N GLY A 109 -23.35 1.81 12.32
CA GLY A 109 -24.40 1.35 11.40
C GLY A 109 -23.91 1.23 9.96
N TRP A 110 -22.63 0.90 9.76
CA TRP A 110 -22.01 0.77 8.44
C TRP A 110 -21.93 -0.70 8.02
N ALA A 111 -22.18 -0.96 6.73
CA ALA A 111 -21.94 -2.27 6.13
C ALA A 111 -20.45 -2.47 5.89
N LEU A 112 -19.84 -3.48 6.53
CA LEU A 112 -18.38 -3.69 6.52
C LEU A 112 -17.82 -3.91 5.11
N ASP A 113 -18.58 -4.53 4.21
CA ASP A 113 -18.24 -4.75 2.79
C ASP A 113 -18.23 -3.47 1.95
N ARG A 114 -18.73 -2.35 2.49
CA ARG A 114 -18.80 -1.04 1.83
C ARG A 114 -17.90 0.02 2.47
N VAL A 115 -17.04 -0.40 3.40
CA VAL A 115 -16.13 0.49 4.12
C VAL A 115 -14.70 0.18 3.71
N THR A 116 -13.94 1.23 3.36
CA THR A 116 -12.51 1.09 3.13
C THR A 116 -11.80 1.05 4.48
N VAL A 117 -11.07 -0.04 4.75
CA VAL A 117 -10.26 -0.14 5.97
C VAL A 117 -8.80 0.15 5.66
N VAL A 118 -8.24 1.16 6.32
CA VAL A 118 -6.84 1.57 6.21
C VAL A 118 -6.16 1.29 7.54
N SER A 119 -5.06 0.53 7.54
CA SER A 119 -4.27 0.33 8.76
C SER A 119 -3.08 1.28 8.77
N THR A 120 -2.92 2.02 9.85
CA THR A 120 -1.71 2.81 10.16
C THR A 120 -0.85 2.11 11.22
N VAL A 121 -1.20 0.88 11.60
CA VAL A 121 -0.43 0.09 12.55
C VAL A 121 0.90 -0.30 11.92
N ALA A 122 2.00 0.20 12.49
CA ALA A 122 3.36 0.14 11.94
C ALA A 122 3.45 0.63 10.48
N ARG A 123 2.58 1.56 10.06
CA ARG A 123 2.50 2.08 8.69
C ARG A 123 2.25 3.59 8.67
N PRO A 124 2.73 4.30 7.64
CA PRO A 124 2.53 5.75 7.54
C PRO A 124 1.04 6.12 7.39
N VAL A 125 0.63 7.25 7.98
CA VAL A 125 -0.75 7.76 7.91
C VAL A 125 -1.12 8.20 6.48
N GLU A 126 -0.12 8.53 5.68
CA GLU A 126 -0.19 8.99 4.30
C GLU A 126 -0.94 8.03 3.37
N ARG A 127 -0.98 6.74 3.69
CA ARG A 127 -1.84 5.74 3.01
C ARG A 127 -3.29 6.20 2.89
N LEU A 128 -3.77 6.97 3.87
CA LEU A 128 -5.12 7.49 3.92
C LEU A 128 -5.46 8.36 2.70
N HIS A 129 -4.48 9.06 2.10
CA HIS A 129 -4.73 9.91 0.92
C HIS A 129 -5.44 9.19 -0.22
N SER A 130 -5.16 7.90 -0.42
CA SER A 130 -5.77 7.08 -1.47
C SER A 130 -7.24 6.71 -1.21
N ALA A 131 -7.70 6.81 0.05
CA ALA A 131 -9.07 6.46 0.45
C ALA A 131 -10.00 7.69 0.59
N LEU A 132 -9.46 8.91 0.48
CA LEU A 132 -10.25 10.14 0.64
C LEU A 132 -10.98 10.52 -0.64
N HIS A 133 -12.21 10.04 -0.76
CA HIS A 133 -13.14 10.42 -1.82
C HIS A 133 -14.47 10.91 -1.24
N PRO A 134 -15.13 11.91 -1.85
CA PRO A 134 -16.43 12.38 -1.38
C PRO A 134 -17.44 11.24 -1.20
N GLY A 135 -18.10 11.20 -0.05
CA GLY A 135 -19.10 10.19 0.30
C GLY A 135 -18.53 8.83 0.72
N SER A 136 -17.21 8.64 0.69
CA SER A 136 -16.60 7.39 1.15
C SER A 136 -16.58 7.29 2.67
N ARG A 137 -16.73 6.06 3.16
CA ARG A 137 -16.60 5.71 4.58
C ARG A 137 -15.29 4.98 4.79
N VAL A 138 -14.46 5.52 5.67
CA VAL A 138 -13.13 4.98 5.94
C VAL A 138 -13.02 4.62 7.42
N LEU A 139 -12.55 3.41 7.70
CA LEU A 139 -12.09 3.03 9.05
C LEU A 139 -10.56 3.01 9.06
N VAL A 140 -9.97 3.75 9.99
CA VAL A 140 -8.53 3.78 10.22
C VAL A 140 -8.22 2.96 11.47
N LEU A 141 -7.45 1.87 11.30
CA LEU A 141 -6.93 1.09 12.42
C LEU A 141 -5.74 1.83 13.02
N SER A 142 -5.88 2.22 14.27
CA SER A 142 -4.97 3.13 14.98
C SER A 142 -3.74 2.42 15.53
N GLU A 143 -2.58 3.09 15.47
CA GLU A 143 -1.36 2.66 16.17
C GLU A 143 -1.43 3.05 17.66
N GLY A 144 -2.09 4.16 17.99
CA GLY A 144 -2.17 4.63 19.38
C GLY A 144 -2.93 5.94 19.56
N GLU A 145 -2.73 6.57 20.71
CA GLU A 145 -3.46 7.79 21.13
C GLU A 145 -3.19 9.02 20.25
N ALA A 146 -2.04 9.07 19.57
CA ALA A 146 -1.66 10.17 18.68
C ALA A 146 -2.25 10.03 17.26
N THR A 147 -2.65 8.84 16.84
CA THR A 147 -3.11 8.59 15.47
C THR A 147 -4.35 9.39 15.08
N PRO A 148 -5.38 9.57 15.92
CA PRO A 148 -6.53 10.41 15.55
C PRO A 148 -6.15 11.85 15.19
N ALA A 149 -5.19 12.45 15.90
CA ALA A 149 -4.72 13.80 15.60
C ALA A 149 -4.01 13.86 14.23
N ALA A 150 -3.14 12.90 13.95
CA ALA A 150 -2.47 12.80 12.65
C ALA A 150 -3.45 12.55 11.49
N VAL A 151 -4.49 11.73 11.72
CA VAL A 151 -5.58 11.52 10.74
C VAL A 151 -6.36 12.81 10.50
N ALA A 152 -6.77 13.50 11.57
CA ALA A 152 -7.49 14.76 11.48
C ALA A 152 -6.68 15.84 10.72
N GLU A 153 -5.39 15.96 11.01
CA GLU A 153 -4.47 16.87 10.32
C GLU A 153 -4.39 16.56 8.83
N LEU A 154 -4.13 15.30 8.47
CA LEU A 154 -4.00 14.87 7.07
C LEU A 154 -5.31 15.08 6.29
N VAL A 155 -6.44 14.66 6.86
CA VAL A 155 -7.77 14.80 6.25
C VAL A 155 -8.10 16.28 6.03
N THR A 156 -7.83 17.13 7.02
CA THR A 156 -8.03 18.58 6.91
C THR A 156 -7.13 19.19 5.85
N ALA A 157 -5.83 18.88 5.86
CA ALA A 157 -4.87 19.37 4.87
C ALA A 157 -5.24 18.96 3.44
N ARG A 158 -5.96 17.84 3.28
CA ARG A 158 -6.44 17.37 1.97
C ARG A 158 -7.72 18.04 1.48
N GLY A 159 -8.30 18.96 2.25
CA GLY A 159 -9.55 19.64 1.95
C GLY A 159 -10.78 18.84 2.32
N PHE A 160 -10.69 17.99 3.34
CA PHE A 160 -11.80 17.19 3.87
C PHE A 160 -12.10 17.55 5.33
N GLY A 161 -11.82 18.80 5.74
CA GLY A 161 -11.91 19.24 7.13
C GLY A 161 -13.32 19.16 7.72
N ALA A 162 -14.36 19.31 6.89
CA ALA A 162 -15.76 19.15 7.29
C ALA A 162 -16.18 17.68 7.53
N SER A 163 -15.33 16.70 7.20
CA SER A 163 -15.64 15.28 7.38
C SER A 163 -15.94 14.95 8.84
N PRO A 164 -17.12 14.37 9.15
CA PRO A 164 -17.39 13.78 10.45
C PRO A 164 -16.34 12.73 10.78
N MET A 165 -15.76 12.83 11.97
CA MET A 165 -14.76 11.93 12.50
C MET A 165 -15.23 11.41 13.86
N THR A 166 -15.38 10.10 13.96
CA THR A 166 -15.76 9.41 15.20
C THR A 166 -14.61 8.51 15.63
N VAL A 167 -14.09 8.69 16.84
CA VAL A 167 -13.07 7.82 17.42
C VAL A 167 -13.72 6.93 18.45
N LEU A 168 -13.62 5.62 18.24
CA LEU A 168 -14.19 4.59 19.09
C LEU A 168 -13.05 3.93 19.86
N SER A 169 -13.05 4.14 21.17
CA SER A 169 -12.04 3.64 22.10
C SER A 169 -12.52 2.37 22.79
N ASP A 170 -11.60 1.43 23.03
CA ASP A 170 -11.80 0.24 23.86
C ASP A 170 -13.07 -0.56 23.49
N LEU A 171 -13.37 -0.64 22.19
CA LEU A 171 -14.55 -1.29 21.64
C LEU A 171 -14.77 -2.70 22.20
N GLY A 172 -15.99 -2.92 22.69
CA GLY A 172 -16.42 -4.16 23.33
C GLY A 172 -16.14 -4.24 24.83
N SER A 173 -15.27 -3.39 25.39
CA SER A 173 -15.00 -3.38 26.83
C SER A 173 -16.06 -2.62 27.64
N PRO A 174 -16.08 -2.77 28.98
CA PRO A 174 -16.87 -1.91 29.86
C PRO A 174 -16.48 -0.42 29.80
N ASP A 175 -15.25 -0.11 29.38
CA ASP A 175 -14.70 1.23 29.26
C ASP A 175 -14.82 1.80 27.84
N GLU A 176 -15.67 1.19 26.99
CA GLU A 176 -15.92 1.65 25.62
C GLU A 176 -16.38 3.13 25.61
N ASP A 177 -15.69 3.95 24.82
CA ASP A 177 -15.97 5.38 24.69
C ASP A 177 -16.03 5.80 23.22
N VAL A 178 -16.84 6.82 22.93
CA VAL A 178 -17.07 7.33 21.58
C VAL A 178 -17.01 8.85 21.57
N LEU A 179 -15.96 9.39 20.96
CA LEU A 179 -15.80 10.82 20.73
C LEU A 179 -16.11 11.18 19.28
N ARG A 180 -16.84 12.27 19.08
CA ARG A 180 -17.24 12.77 17.76
C ARG A 180 -16.78 14.22 17.59
N ALA A 181 -16.20 14.52 16.44
CA ALA A 181 -15.91 15.87 15.97
C ALA A 181 -15.94 15.88 14.44
N THR A 182 -15.51 16.98 13.84
CA THR A 182 -15.04 16.95 12.45
C THR A 182 -13.52 16.82 12.42
N ALA A 183 -12.95 16.43 11.28
CA ALA A 183 -11.49 16.42 11.12
C ALA A 183 -10.86 17.78 11.48
N ALA A 184 -11.46 18.89 11.04
CA ALA A 184 -10.93 20.23 11.32
C ALA A 184 -11.03 20.68 12.80
N THR A 185 -11.93 20.07 13.59
CA THR A 185 -12.18 20.47 14.99
C THR A 185 -11.71 19.43 16.00
N TRP A 186 -11.01 18.39 15.53
CA TRP A 186 -10.55 17.31 16.40
C TRP A 186 -9.55 17.81 17.44
N ALA A 187 -9.89 17.62 18.72
CA ALA A 187 -9.04 17.93 19.87
C ALA A 187 -9.20 16.88 21.00
N GLY A 188 -9.74 15.71 20.67
CA GLY A 188 -10.08 14.68 21.66
C GLY A 188 -8.86 13.95 22.22
N ARG A 189 -8.90 13.62 23.51
CA ARG A 189 -8.00 12.65 24.14
C ARG A 189 -8.71 11.31 24.18
N VAL A 190 -8.04 10.25 23.73
CA VAL A 190 -8.63 8.92 23.59
C VAL A 190 -7.69 7.85 24.14
N SER A 191 -8.23 6.66 24.38
CA SER A 191 -7.42 5.48 24.70
C SER A 191 -6.45 5.14 23.56
N PRO A 192 -5.27 4.57 23.86
CA PRO A 192 -4.39 4.03 22.83
C PRO A 192 -5.05 2.90 22.02
N LEU A 193 -6.05 2.20 22.56
CA LEU A 193 -6.82 1.22 21.82
C LEU A 193 -8.03 1.90 21.18
N ASN A 194 -7.87 2.42 19.96
CA ASN A 194 -8.94 3.12 19.26
C ASN A 194 -9.04 2.75 17.76
N VAL A 195 -10.19 3.05 17.17
CA VAL A 195 -10.43 3.01 15.72
C VAL A 195 -11.08 4.34 15.31
N ILE A 196 -10.64 4.91 14.20
CA ILE A 196 -11.17 6.18 13.70
C ILE A 196 -12.08 5.91 12.50
N ALA A 197 -13.31 6.39 12.57
CA ALA A 197 -14.30 6.35 11.51
C ALA A 197 -14.42 7.74 10.88
N VAL A 198 -14.20 7.83 9.56
CA VAL A 198 -14.27 9.09 8.79
C VAL A 198 -15.35 8.97 7.71
N GLU A 199 -16.31 9.89 7.72
CA GLU A 199 -17.25 10.09 6.61
C GLU A 199 -16.73 11.22 5.74
N CYS A 200 -16.18 10.87 4.58
CA CYS A 200 -15.42 11.82 3.78
C CYS A 200 -16.32 12.87 3.12
N VAL A 201 -16.23 14.12 3.58
CA VAL A 201 -16.90 15.29 3.01
C VAL A 201 -15.83 16.23 2.48
N ALA A 202 -15.84 16.47 1.17
CA ALA A 202 -14.93 17.41 0.54
C ALA A 202 -15.38 18.84 0.80
N ASP A 203 -14.46 19.69 1.25
CA ASP A 203 -14.68 21.12 1.41
C ASP A 203 -14.85 21.81 0.04
N PRO A 204 -15.51 22.97 -0.03
CA PRO A 204 -15.55 23.76 -1.26
C PRO A 204 -14.14 24.04 -1.80
N GLY A 205 -13.89 23.66 -3.06
CA GLY A 205 -12.58 23.83 -3.70
C GLY A 205 -11.55 22.76 -3.35
N ALA A 206 -11.91 21.73 -2.58
CA ALA A 206 -11.04 20.60 -2.32
C ALA A 206 -10.58 19.93 -3.62
N ARG A 207 -9.27 19.71 -3.73
CA ARG A 207 -8.67 19.11 -4.91
C ARG A 207 -8.89 17.60 -4.91
N LEU A 208 -9.88 17.11 -5.66
CA LEU A 208 -10.15 15.68 -5.76
C LEU A 208 -9.07 14.96 -6.60
N LEU A 209 -8.55 13.83 -6.10
CA LEU A 209 -7.63 12.97 -6.85
C LEU A 209 -8.33 11.66 -7.17
N PRO A 210 -8.74 11.41 -8.43
CA PRO A 210 -9.37 10.14 -8.78
C PRO A 210 -8.36 8.98 -8.70
N ALA A 211 -8.90 7.76 -8.61
CA ALA A 211 -8.10 6.53 -8.66
C ALA A 211 -7.54 6.25 -10.06
N VAL A 212 -8.18 6.79 -11.12
CA VAL A 212 -7.71 6.57 -12.49
C VAL A 212 -6.40 7.29 -12.78
N PRO A 213 -5.51 6.71 -13.61
CA PRO A 213 -4.30 7.36 -14.07
C PRO A 213 -4.55 8.70 -14.78
N GLY A 214 -3.52 9.54 -14.82
CA GLY A 214 -3.55 10.87 -15.39
C GLY A 214 -3.95 11.94 -14.37
N LEU A 215 -3.34 11.95 -13.19
CA LEU A 215 -3.45 13.08 -12.28
C LEU A 215 -2.79 14.33 -12.89
N PRO A 216 -3.30 15.55 -12.61
CA PRO A 216 -2.68 16.78 -13.07
C PRO A 216 -1.19 16.90 -12.71
N ASP A 217 -0.36 17.47 -13.58
CA ASP A 217 1.11 17.50 -13.38
C ASP A 217 1.51 18.25 -12.08
N ASP A 218 0.73 19.25 -11.68
CA ASP A 218 0.95 20.11 -10.51
C ASP A 218 0.53 19.48 -9.17
N VAL A 219 0.07 18.21 -9.14
CA VAL A 219 0.00 17.46 -7.86
C VAL A 219 1.36 16.86 -7.47
N TYR A 220 2.31 16.85 -8.40
CA TYR A 220 3.65 16.34 -8.18
C TYR A 220 4.60 17.51 -8.00
N GLU A 221 5.47 17.40 -7.01
CA GLU A 221 6.70 18.16 -7.03
C GLU A 221 7.53 17.70 -8.25
N HIS A 222 7.99 18.62 -9.09
CA HIS A 222 8.82 18.31 -10.26
C HIS A 222 9.70 19.51 -10.68
N ASP A 223 10.83 19.23 -11.33
CA ASP A 223 11.76 20.26 -11.87
C ASP A 223 11.47 20.63 -13.34
N GLY A 224 10.31 20.22 -13.85
CA GLY A 224 9.91 20.33 -15.25
C GLY A 224 10.03 19.01 -16.01
N GLN A 225 10.88 18.09 -15.51
CA GLN A 225 11.01 16.73 -16.01
C GLN A 225 9.98 15.83 -15.33
N ILE A 226 8.81 15.73 -15.94
CA ILE A 226 7.71 14.85 -15.55
C ILE A 226 7.05 14.28 -16.80
N THR A 227 6.69 12.99 -16.76
CA THR A 227 5.79 12.38 -17.74
C THR A 227 4.44 13.09 -17.66
N LYS A 228 4.13 13.88 -18.69
CA LYS A 228 2.94 14.74 -18.75
C LYS A 228 1.66 13.92 -18.65
N ARG A 229 0.65 14.48 -18.00
CA ARG A 229 -0.64 13.84 -17.68
C ARG A 229 -1.18 12.86 -18.71
N GLU A 230 -1.35 13.26 -19.97
CA GLU A 230 -1.96 12.43 -21.02
C GLU A 230 -1.05 11.25 -21.38
N VAL A 231 0.26 11.52 -21.50
CA VAL A 231 1.27 10.50 -21.76
C VAL A 231 1.35 9.53 -20.59
N ARG A 232 1.31 10.03 -19.36
CA ARG A 232 1.36 9.23 -18.13
C ARG A 232 0.14 8.32 -18.03
N ALA A 233 -1.07 8.83 -18.31
CA ALA A 233 -2.28 8.02 -18.37
C ALA A 233 -2.16 6.88 -19.40
N LEU A 234 -1.69 7.19 -20.61
CA LEU A 234 -1.45 6.19 -21.66
C LEU A 234 -0.33 5.21 -21.27
N THR A 235 0.70 5.66 -20.59
CA THR A 235 1.81 4.82 -20.11
C THR A 235 1.32 3.83 -19.06
N VAL A 236 0.56 4.27 -18.05
CA VAL A 236 0.00 3.36 -17.04
C VAL A 236 -1.02 2.40 -17.65
N SER A 237 -1.84 2.87 -18.61
CA SER A 237 -2.72 2.01 -19.40
C SER A 237 -1.94 0.93 -20.16
N SER A 238 -0.86 1.32 -20.84
CA SER A 238 0.04 0.40 -21.54
C SER A 238 0.79 -0.54 -20.60
N LEU A 239 1.06 -0.15 -19.35
CA LEU A 239 1.65 -1.03 -18.33
C LEU A 239 0.63 -2.05 -17.79
N ALA A 240 -0.65 -1.68 -17.72
CA ALA A 240 -1.79 -2.47 -17.21
C ALA A 240 -1.50 -3.18 -15.87
N PRO A 241 -1.44 -2.42 -14.75
CA PRO A 241 -1.28 -2.99 -13.42
C PRO A 241 -2.36 -4.01 -13.08
N GLU A 242 -1.94 -5.17 -12.59
CA GLU A 242 -2.81 -6.14 -11.93
C GLU A 242 -2.44 -6.25 -10.43
N PRO A 243 -3.41 -6.57 -9.56
CA PRO A 243 -3.16 -6.73 -8.12
C PRO A 243 -1.95 -7.64 -7.82
N GLY A 244 -1.11 -7.20 -6.88
CA GLY A 244 0.08 -7.91 -6.41
C GLY A 244 1.34 -7.72 -7.26
N GLN A 245 1.20 -7.15 -8.46
CA GLN A 245 2.32 -7.01 -9.40
C GLN A 245 3.34 -5.97 -8.95
N LEU A 246 4.59 -6.20 -9.35
CA LEU A 246 5.75 -5.35 -9.13
C LEU A 246 6.16 -4.65 -10.42
N LEU A 247 6.23 -3.32 -10.36
CA LEU A 247 6.81 -2.45 -11.39
C LEU A 247 8.24 -2.04 -11.03
N TRP A 248 9.14 -2.04 -12.00
CA TRP A 248 10.33 -1.17 -11.97
C TRP A 248 10.05 0.13 -12.73
N ASP A 249 10.26 1.27 -12.08
CA ASP A 249 10.19 2.61 -12.69
C ASP A 249 11.63 3.15 -12.84
N VAL A 250 12.21 2.93 -14.02
CA VAL A 250 13.63 3.22 -14.31
C VAL A 250 13.80 4.63 -14.86
N GLY A 251 14.61 5.43 -14.18
CA GLY A 251 14.74 6.86 -14.46
C GLY A 251 13.51 7.63 -13.95
N ALA A 252 13.14 7.39 -12.70
CA ALA A 252 11.85 7.77 -12.14
C ALA A 252 11.57 9.28 -12.18
N GLY A 253 12.60 10.14 -12.09
CA GLY A 253 12.43 11.59 -12.13
C GLY A 253 11.59 12.09 -10.94
N SER A 254 10.31 12.39 -11.17
CA SER A 254 9.35 12.73 -10.11
C SER A 254 8.60 11.53 -9.53
N GLY A 255 8.81 10.33 -10.08
CA GLY A 255 8.17 9.07 -9.68
C GLY A 255 6.73 8.93 -10.18
N SER A 256 6.29 9.80 -11.09
CA SER A 256 4.87 9.94 -11.41
C SER A 256 4.22 8.69 -12.00
N VAL A 257 4.98 7.87 -12.73
CA VAL A 257 4.49 6.61 -13.31
C VAL A 257 4.40 5.53 -12.24
N GLY A 258 5.47 5.30 -11.46
CA GLY A 258 5.47 4.35 -10.35
C GLY A 258 4.42 4.65 -9.27
N ILE A 259 4.17 5.94 -9.01
CA ILE A 259 3.13 6.38 -8.09
C ILE A 259 1.73 6.04 -8.63
N GLU A 260 1.44 6.37 -9.89
CA GLU A 260 0.12 6.06 -10.45
C GLU A 260 -0.12 4.56 -10.61
N TRP A 261 0.91 3.79 -10.95
CA TRP A 261 0.86 2.32 -10.90
C TRP A 261 0.42 1.81 -9.52
N SER A 262 1.06 2.30 -8.47
CA SER A 262 0.81 1.86 -7.09
C SER A 262 -0.54 2.32 -6.54
N ARG A 263 -1.18 3.32 -7.17
CA ARG A 263 -2.51 3.82 -6.81
C ARG A 263 -3.65 3.01 -7.40
N VAL A 264 -3.40 2.17 -8.40
CA VAL A 264 -4.46 1.37 -9.05
C VAL A 264 -5.02 0.32 -8.10
N ASP A 265 -4.14 -0.34 -7.35
CA ASP A 265 -4.53 -1.33 -6.34
C ASP A 265 -3.55 -1.28 -5.15
N PRO A 266 -4.02 -1.39 -3.88
CA PRO A 266 -3.15 -1.35 -2.70
C PRO A 266 -2.09 -2.45 -2.61
N THR A 267 -2.20 -3.50 -3.42
CA THR A 267 -1.24 -4.61 -3.49
C THR A 267 -0.24 -4.46 -4.63
N CYS A 268 -0.44 -3.51 -5.55
CA CYS A 268 0.56 -3.13 -6.55
C CYS A 268 1.79 -2.54 -5.86
N ARG A 269 2.97 -3.00 -6.26
CA ARG A 269 4.27 -2.56 -5.74
C ARG A 269 5.05 -1.87 -6.84
N ALA A 270 5.85 -0.87 -6.47
CA ALA A 270 6.78 -0.22 -7.39
C ALA A 270 8.14 -0.03 -6.73
N ILE A 271 9.20 -0.25 -7.53
CA ILE A 271 10.57 0.14 -7.21
C ILE A 271 10.99 1.22 -8.19
N ALA A 272 11.18 2.44 -7.70
CA ALA A 272 11.69 3.56 -8.48
C ALA A 272 13.22 3.61 -8.40
N VAL A 273 13.87 3.77 -9.55
CA VAL A 273 15.33 3.86 -9.66
C VAL A 273 15.69 5.25 -10.19
N GLU A 274 16.40 6.02 -9.37
CA GLU A 274 16.80 7.40 -9.71
C GLU A 274 18.19 7.72 -9.13
N PRO A 275 19.18 8.07 -9.98
CA PRO A 275 20.54 8.35 -9.51
C PRO A 275 20.70 9.73 -8.87
N ARG A 276 19.88 10.72 -9.24
CA ARG A 276 20.02 12.08 -8.71
C ARG A 276 19.35 12.23 -7.35
N ALA A 277 20.14 12.51 -6.32
CA ALA A 277 19.66 12.61 -4.94
C ALA A 277 18.47 13.58 -4.78
N ASP A 278 18.50 14.75 -5.43
CA ASP A 278 17.43 15.75 -5.34
C ASP A 278 16.11 15.28 -5.97
N ARG A 279 16.17 14.43 -7.00
CA ARG A 279 14.99 13.81 -7.61
C ARG A 279 14.54 12.59 -6.82
N ALA A 280 15.47 11.83 -6.28
CA ALA A 280 15.19 10.69 -5.44
C ALA A 280 14.41 11.12 -4.18
N ASP A 281 14.85 12.17 -3.47
CA ASP A 281 14.11 12.76 -2.33
C ASP A 281 12.68 13.17 -2.72
N ARG A 282 12.53 13.71 -3.93
CA ARG A 282 11.25 14.16 -4.49
C ARG A 282 10.30 13.01 -4.77
N VAL A 283 10.81 11.86 -5.24
CA VAL A 283 10.01 10.64 -5.44
C VAL A 283 9.36 10.22 -4.11
N GLU A 284 10.13 10.18 -3.02
CA GLU A 284 9.62 9.81 -1.69
C GLU A 284 8.52 10.78 -1.21
N ARG A 285 8.75 12.10 -1.34
CA ARG A 285 7.76 13.12 -0.97
C ARG A 285 6.47 13.01 -1.82
N ASN A 286 6.60 12.80 -3.12
CA ASN A 286 5.45 12.63 -4.01
C ASN A 286 4.68 11.33 -3.68
N ALA A 287 5.38 10.24 -3.41
CA ALA A 287 4.78 8.96 -3.08
C ALA A 287 3.96 9.05 -1.78
N ALA A 288 4.52 9.69 -0.75
CA ALA A 288 3.81 10.01 0.49
C ALA A 288 2.57 10.89 0.22
N ALA A 289 2.75 12.05 -0.43
CA ALA A 289 1.66 13.01 -0.68
C ALA A 289 0.52 12.45 -1.56
N LEU A 290 0.80 11.42 -2.35
CA LEU A 290 -0.16 10.80 -3.27
C LEU A 290 -0.68 9.44 -2.81
N GLY A 291 -0.37 9.05 -1.57
CA GLY A 291 -0.98 7.94 -0.86
C GLY A 291 -0.37 6.56 -1.11
N VAL A 292 0.89 6.51 -1.56
CA VAL A 292 1.64 5.28 -1.83
C VAL A 292 3.03 5.30 -1.17
N PRO A 293 3.11 5.57 0.16
CA PRO A 293 4.39 5.70 0.86
C PRO A 293 5.25 4.41 0.85
N GLU A 294 4.69 3.27 0.45
CA GLU A 294 5.40 2.00 0.28
C GLU A 294 6.20 1.89 -1.02
N LEU A 295 6.07 2.85 -1.94
CA LEU A 295 6.90 2.89 -3.14
C LEU A 295 8.38 2.91 -2.73
N ARG A 296 9.12 1.88 -3.13
CA ARG A 296 10.51 1.71 -2.74
C ARG A 296 11.40 2.52 -3.68
N LEU A 297 12.22 3.39 -3.13
CA LEU A 297 13.24 4.12 -3.88
C LEU A 297 14.59 3.38 -3.81
N VAL A 298 15.27 3.30 -4.96
CA VAL A 298 16.66 2.87 -5.07
C VAL A 298 17.46 4.02 -5.68
N ARG A 299 18.38 4.57 -4.88
CA ARG A 299 19.28 5.65 -5.27
C ARG A 299 20.46 5.06 -6.02
N GLY A 300 20.43 5.13 -7.35
CA GLY A 300 21.47 4.55 -8.18
C GLY A 300 21.17 4.66 -9.67
N ALA A 301 22.19 4.38 -10.48
CA ALA A 301 22.06 4.36 -11.93
C ALA A 301 21.79 2.93 -12.43
N ALA A 302 20.80 2.78 -13.30
CA ALA A 302 20.66 1.58 -14.12
C ALA A 302 21.82 1.50 -15.14
N PRO A 303 22.26 0.29 -15.53
CA PRO A 303 21.71 -1.02 -15.15
C PRO A 303 22.21 -1.53 -13.78
N ALA A 304 23.30 -0.99 -13.23
CA ALA A 304 23.92 -1.53 -12.01
C ALA A 304 22.97 -1.59 -10.80
N ALA A 305 22.15 -0.56 -10.62
CA ALA A 305 21.16 -0.50 -9.53
C ALA A 305 20.02 -1.52 -9.66
N LEU A 306 19.92 -2.23 -10.79
CA LEU A 306 18.88 -3.24 -11.05
C LEU A 306 19.28 -4.66 -10.60
N ALA A 307 20.58 -4.92 -10.37
CA ALA A 307 21.12 -6.27 -10.22
C ALA A 307 20.51 -7.07 -9.04
N ASP A 308 20.27 -6.41 -7.90
CA ASP A 308 19.77 -7.05 -6.67
C ASP A 308 18.28 -6.83 -6.44
N LEU A 309 17.55 -6.36 -7.46
CA LEU A 309 16.13 -6.10 -7.35
C LEU A 309 15.32 -7.38 -7.58
N PRO A 310 14.19 -7.56 -6.87
CA PRO A 310 13.29 -8.68 -7.15
C PRO A 310 12.75 -8.59 -8.59
N THR A 311 12.56 -9.76 -9.19
CA THR A 311 12.01 -9.92 -10.55
C THR A 311 10.72 -9.10 -10.74
N PRO A 312 10.68 -8.17 -11.72
CA PRO A 312 9.49 -7.39 -11.99
C PRO A 312 8.48 -8.15 -12.84
N ASP A 313 7.21 -7.78 -12.66
CA ASP A 313 6.10 -8.18 -13.53
C ASP A 313 5.94 -7.19 -14.70
N ALA A 314 6.29 -5.92 -14.46
CA ALA A 314 6.33 -4.87 -15.47
C ALA A 314 7.55 -3.96 -15.28
N VAL A 315 8.04 -3.38 -16.37
CA VAL A 315 9.10 -2.37 -16.34
C VAL A 315 8.68 -1.16 -17.17
N PHE A 316 8.86 0.02 -16.60
CA PHE A 316 8.81 1.29 -17.30
C PHE A 316 10.21 1.88 -17.38
N VAL A 317 10.61 2.30 -18.58
CA VAL A 317 11.86 3.05 -18.80
C VAL A 317 11.51 4.45 -19.31
N GLY A 318 11.58 5.42 -18.40
CA GLY A 318 11.31 6.83 -18.70
C GLY A 318 12.57 7.67 -18.86
N GLY A 319 13.68 7.26 -18.26
CA GLY A 319 14.98 7.91 -18.35
C GLY A 319 16.11 6.91 -18.61
N GLY A 320 17.21 7.39 -19.19
CA GLY A 320 18.38 6.54 -19.44
C GLY A 320 18.19 5.50 -20.56
N VAL A 321 17.19 5.68 -21.44
CA VAL A 321 16.90 4.76 -22.57
C VAL A 321 18.13 4.50 -23.44
N THR A 322 18.98 5.52 -23.63
CA THR A 322 20.20 5.44 -24.43
C THR A 322 21.44 5.07 -23.63
N VAL A 323 21.32 4.78 -22.34
CA VAL A 323 22.43 4.27 -21.53
C VAL A 323 22.58 2.79 -21.86
N ASP A 324 23.78 2.41 -22.28
CA ASP A 324 24.08 1.05 -22.72
C ASP A 324 23.70 0.02 -21.65
N GLY A 325 22.98 -1.02 -22.07
CA GLY A 325 22.57 -2.15 -21.22
C GLY A 325 21.36 -1.90 -20.33
N VAL A 326 20.79 -0.69 -20.27
CA VAL A 326 19.61 -0.42 -19.42
C VAL A 326 18.39 -1.20 -19.90
N VAL A 327 18.04 -1.07 -21.19
CA VAL A 327 16.86 -1.76 -21.74
C VAL A 327 17.08 -3.27 -21.76
N ASP A 328 18.31 -3.72 -22.05
CA ASP A 328 18.71 -5.12 -22.00
C ASP A 328 18.50 -5.71 -20.59
N ALA A 329 19.04 -5.06 -19.56
CA ALA A 329 18.89 -5.50 -18.17
C ALA A 329 17.41 -5.53 -17.73
N CYS A 330 16.62 -4.56 -18.17
CA CYS A 330 15.17 -4.54 -17.91
C CYS A 330 14.46 -5.72 -18.58
N TRP A 331 14.77 -5.99 -19.85
CA TRP A 331 14.20 -7.09 -20.60
C TRP A 331 14.58 -8.45 -20.01
N ASP A 332 15.84 -8.61 -19.63
CA ASP A 332 16.36 -9.85 -19.07
C ASP A 332 15.75 -10.14 -17.69
N ALA A 333 15.60 -9.11 -16.85
CA ALA A 333 15.00 -9.25 -15.53
C ALA A 333 13.50 -9.58 -15.56
N LEU A 334 12.76 -9.16 -16.60
CA LEU A 334 11.32 -9.43 -16.70
C LEU A 334 11.03 -10.93 -16.66
N ARG A 335 10.02 -11.32 -15.89
CA ARG A 335 9.46 -12.68 -15.97
C ARG A 335 8.85 -12.94 -17.36
N PRO A 336 8.74 -14.20 -17.81
CA PRO A 336 7.95 -14.52 -18.98
C PRO A 336 6.49 -14.06 -18.80
N GLY A 337 5.90 -13.48 -19.84
CA GLY A 337 4.60 -12.79 -19.79
C GLY A 337 4.64 -11.39 -19.16
N GLY A 338 5.80 -10.95 -18.64
CA GLY A 338 5.99 -9.61 -18.12
C GLY A 338 6.05 -8.55 -19.22
N ARG A 339 5.79 -7.29 -18.86
CA ARG A 339 5.62 -6.20 -19.83
C ARG A 339 6.70 -5.14 -19.70
N VAL A 340 7.23 -4.66 -20.82
CA VAL A 340 8.08 -3.46 -20.88
C VAL A 340 7.35 -2.33 -21.61
N VAL A 341 7.44 -1.13 -21.05
CA VAL A 341 7.01 0.12 -21.70
C VAL A 341 8.17 1.11 -21.67
N VAL A 342 8.54 1.62 -22.84
CA VAL A 342 9.61 2.62 -22.98
C VAL A 342 9.05 3.86 -23.67
N ASN A 343 9.26 5.03 -23.08
CA ASN A 343 8.91 6.31 -23.69
C ASN A 343 10.18 7.00 -24.21
N ALA A 344 10.30 7.14 -25.53
CA ALA A 344 11.40 7.79 -26.22
C ALA A 344 10.99 9.18 -26.74
N VAL A 345 11.91 10.15 -26.67
CA VAL A 345 11.66 11.55 -27.05
C VAL A 345 12.73 12.09 -27.99
N THR A 346 13.98 11.62 -27.86
CA THR A 346 15.08 12.01 -28.76
C THR A 346 15.22 11.02 -29.91
N LEU A 347 15.80 11.46 -31.03
CA LEU A 347 16.01 10.58 -32.20
C LEU A 347 16.85 9.33 -31.86
N GLU A 348 17.82 9.46 -30.95
CA GLU A 348 18.66 8.35 -30.50
C GLU A 348 17.84 7.32 -29.71
N SER A 349 17.01 7.80 -28.78
CA SER A 349 16.09 6.93 -28.03
C SER A 349 15.04 6.30 -28.95
N GLU A 350 14.54 7.02 -29.95
CA GLU A 350 13.61 6.51 -30.97
C GLU A 350 14.26 5.41 -31.82
N ALA A 351 15.49 5.62 -32.28
CA ALA A 351 16.24 4.62 -33.03
C ALA A 351 16.49 3.36 -32.18
N LEU A 352 16.74 3.51 -30.88
CA LEU A 352 16.92 2.39 -29.97
C LEU A 352 15.63 1.58 -29.81
N VAL A 353 14.49 2.22 -29.52
CA VAL A 353 13.22 1.50 -29.39
C VAL A 353 12.76 0.88 -30.71
N ALA A 354 13.09 1.48 -31.85
CA ALA A 354 12.84 0.89 -33.17
C ALA A 354 13.65 -0.40 -33.39
N ARG A 355 14.92 -0.43 -32.95
CA ARG A 355 15.75 -1.66 -32.98
C ARG A 355 15.17 -2.75 -32.08
N TRP A 356 14.76 -2.41 -30.87
CA TRP A 356 14.12 -3.36 -29.95
C TRP A 356 12.81 -3.90 -30.52
N HIS A 357 11.96 -3.04 -31.06
CA HIS A 357 10.75 -3.45 -31.75
C HIS A 357 11.04 -4.41 -32.92
N ALA A 358 12.08 -4.16 -33.71
CA ALA A 358 12.48 -5.08 -34.78
C ALA A 358 12.99 -6.43 -34.26
N ALA A 359 13.66 -6.43 -33.09
CA ALA A 359 14.25 -7.63 -32.51
C ALA A 359 13.24 -8.53 -31.78
N VAL A 360 12.31 -7.96 -31.01
CA VAL A 360 11.40 -8.72 -30.14
C VAL A 360 9.91 -8.42 -30.38
N GLY A 361 9.59 -7.58 -31.36
CA GLY A 361 8.22 -7.20 -31.70
C GLY A 361 7.58 -6.22 -30.71
N GLY A 362 6.29 -6.43 -30.46
CA GLY A 362 5.47 -5.51 -29.66
C GLY A 362 4.77 -4.45 -30.52
N ALA A 363 4.44 -3.32 -29.91
CA ALA A 363 3.78 -2.20 -30.55
C ALA A 363 4.62 -0.93 -30.41
N LEU A 364 4.72 -0.16 -31.49
CA LEU A 364 5.34 1.15 -31.52
C LEU A 364 4.28 2.21 -31.81
N THR A 365 4.05 3.12 -30.87
CA THR A 365 3.00 4.13 -30.95
C THR A 365 3.59 5.52 -30.85
N ARG A 366 3.30 6.40 -31.81
CA ARG A 366 3.66 7.82 -31.74
C ARG A 366 2.51 8.62 -31.11
N LEU A 367 2.80 9.32 -30.03
CA LEU A 367 1.86 10.14 -29.27
C LEU A 367 2.16 11.62 -29.46
N SER A 368 1.17 12.37 -29.95
CA SER A 368 1.25 13.82 -30.13
C SER A 368 0.12 14.49 -29.37
N VAL A 369 0.46 15.44 -28.50
CA VAL A 369 -0.49 16.16 -27.65
C VAL A 369 -0.30 17.65 -27.82
N ALA A 370 -1.40 18.37 -28.01
CA ALA A 370 -1.43 19.82 -28.05
C ALA A 370 -2.37 20.35 -26.96
N ARG A 371 -1.98 21.44 -26.29
CA ARG A 371 -2.84 22.11 -25.31
C ARG A 371 -3.06 23.56 -25.73
N ALA A 372 -4.26 24.07 -25.49
CA ALA A 372 -4.55 25.48 -25.65
C ALA A 372 -3.64 26.31 -24.73
N ALA A 373 -3.04 27.36 -25.27
CA ALA A 373 -2.22 28.30 -24.55
C ALA A 373 -2.45 29.72 -25.08
N PRO A 374 -2.30 30.77 -24.23
CA PRO A 374 -2.36 32.15 -24.69
C PRO A 374 -1.27 32.45 -25.72
N ILE A 375 -1.64 33.20 -26.76
CA ILE A 375 -0.75 33.77 -27.78
C ILE A 375 -1.16 35.23 -27.97
N GLY A 376 -0.50 36.15 -27.26
CA GLY A 376 -0.96 37.53 -27.15
C GLY A 376 -2.36 37.59 -26.51
N GLY A 377 -3.31 38.24 -27.19
CA GLY A 377 -4.72 38.28 -26.78
C GLY A 377 -5.59 37.11 -27.26
N PHE A 378 -5.01 36.13 -27.97
CA PHE A 378 -5.72 34.99 -28.55
C PHE A 378 -5.33 33.68 -27.87
N THR A 379 -6.01 32.59 -28.24
CA THR A 379 -5.67 31.22 -27.83
C THR A 379 -5.20 30.43 -29.04
N GLY A 380 -4.09 29.70 -28.91
CA GLY A 380 -3.62 28.78 -29.93
C GLY A 380 -3.13 27.46 -29.34
N TRP A 381 -2.79 26.53 -30.22
CA TRP A 381 -2.29 25.22 -29.82
C TRP A 381 -0.79 25.26 -29.56
N ARG A 382 -0.38 24.99 -28.32
CA ARG A 382 1.02 24.68 -28.00
C ARG A 382 1.22 23.18 -28.09
N GLN A 383 1.97 22.74 -29.09
CA GLN A 383 2.36 21.35 -29.28
C GLN A 383 3.41 20.94 -28.24
N ALA A 384 3.21 19.79 -27.60
CA ALA A 384 4.25 19.14 -26.82
C ALA A 384 5.20 18.39 -27.77
N MET A 385 6.41 18.08 -27.30
CA MET A 385 7.30 17.18 -28.04
C MET A 385 6.60 15.81 -28.20
N PRO A 386 6.51 15.26 -29.42
CA PRO A 386 5.94 13.94 -29.62
C PRO A 386 6.75 12.87 -28.89
N ILE A 387 6.07 11.83 -28.42
CA ILE A 387 6.70 10.71 -27.72
C ILE A 387 6.48 9.44 -28.53
N THR A 388 7.54 8.67 -28.73
CA THR A 388 7.45 7.34 -29.31
C THR A 388 7.44 6.35 -28.16
N GLN A 389 6.32 5.68 -27.95
CA GLN A 389 6.17 4.64 -26.95
C GLN A 389 6.36 3.27 -27.59
N TRP A 390 7.24 2.46 -27.02
CA TRP A 390 7.34 1.04 -27.34
C TRP A 390 6.78 0.21 -26.19
N VAL A 391 5.93 -0.75 -26.54
CA VAL A 391 5.30 -1.69 -25.60
C VAL A 391 5.58 -3.11 -26.09
N ALA A 392 6.11 -3.96 -25.24
CA ALA A 392 6.31 -5.37 -25.56
C ALA A 392 6.02 -6.26 -24.35
N VAL A 393 5.63 -7.51 -24.63
CA VAL A 393 5.46 -8.56 -23.63
C VAL A 393 6.54 -9.60 -23.87
N LYS A 394 7.27 -9.96 -22.81
CA LYS A 394 8.30 -11.00 -22.89
C LYS A 394 7.61 -12.34 -23.16
N PRO A 395 7.99 -13.07 -24.21
CA PRO A 395 7.34 -14.34 -24.51
C PRO A 395 7.53 -15.33 -23.35
N ALA A 396 6.56 -16.22 -23.16
CA ALA A 396 6.79 -17.45 -22.40
C ALA A 396 8.00 -18.16 -23.03
N GLY A 397 8.98 -18.59 -22.23
CA GLY A 397 10.02 -19.47 -22.75
C GLY A 397 9.37 -20.73 -23.37
N PRO A 398 10.07 -21.47 -24.24
CA PRO A 398 9.55 -22.77 -24.67
C PRO A 398 9.18 -23.57 -23.43
N GLU A 399 7.93 -24.04 -23.35
CA GLU A 399 7.53 -24.99 -22.33
C GLU A 399 8.57 -26.10 -22.33
N SER A 400 9.23 -26.32 -21.20
CA SER A 400 10.02 -27.52 -20.98
C SER A 400 9.04 -28.68 -21.05
N GLY A 401 8.85 -29.21 -22.26
CA GLY A 401 8.01 -30.37 -22.51
C GLY A 401 8.69 -31.57 -21.89
N GLU A 402 8.27 -31.91 -20.67
CA GLU A 402 8.50 -33.21 -20.04
C GLU A 402 7.27 -33.53 -19.21
N ASP A 403 6.41 -34.36 -19.80
CA ASP A 403 5.82 -35.54 -19.16
C ASP A 403 5.46 -36.52 -20.29
N GLN A 404 6.45 -37.35 -20.66
CA GLN A 404 6.26 -38.66 -21.29
C GLN A 404 6.80 -39.72 -20.34
#